data_AF-S9UYQ1-F1
#
_entry.id   AF-S9UYQ1-F1
#
_cell.length_a   1.000
_cell.length_b   1.000
_cell.length_c   1.000
_cell.angle_alpha   90.00
_cell.angle_beta   90.00
_cell.angle_gamma   90.00
#
_symmetry.space_group_name_H-M   'P 1'
#
loop_
_entity.id
_entity.type
_entity.pdbx_description
1 polymer ?
#
loop_
_entity_poly.entity_id
_entity_poly.type
_entity_poly.pdbx_seq_one_letter_code
_entity_poly.pdbx_strand_id
1 'polypeptide(L)'
;MNIAPQIEQLAASKQHVNFCKVDVDRATDVMRAYPVKCMPTFKFFKGGSVVESFEGADINSVMRIVSNNEVLPPPPIPSDEVLNNMKPKELLALMRQLHISAVGLFEKPELIEQIKKFR
;
A
#
# COMPACT_ATOMS: atom_id res chain seq x y z
N MET A 1 26.96 -11.20 -3.29
CA MET A 1 25.84 -10.70 -2.46
C MET A 1 24.54 -10.98 -3.21
N ASN A 2 23.60 -11.70 -2.62
CA ASN A 2 22.32 -12.04 -3.26
C ASN A 2 21.18 -11.28 -2.56
N ILE A 3 20.69 -10.20 -3.18
CA ILE A 3 19.61 -9.38 -2.61
C ILE A 3 18.20 -9.96 -2.88
N ALA A 4 18.07 -10.83 -3.88
CA ALA A 4 16.78 -11.40 -4.30
C ALA A 4 15.97 -12.05 -3.16
N PRO A 5 16.52 -12.97 -2.33
CA PRO A 5 15.74 -13.59 -1.24
C PRO A 5 15.31 -12.57 -0.17
N GLN A 6 16.07 -11.50 0.04
CA GLN A 6 15.71 -10.46 1.00
C GLN A 6 14.53 -9.61 0.49
N ILE A 7 14.47 -9.37 -0.83
CA ILE A 7 13.34 -8.69 -1.47
C ILE A 7 12.09 -9.58 -1.45
N GLU A 8 12.24 -10.89 -1.65
CA GLU A 8 11.12 -11.84 -1.54
C GLU A 8 10.54 -11.89 -0.12
N GLN A 9 11.40 -11.88 0.91
CA GLN A 9 10.97 -11.76 2.30
C GLN A 9 10.25 -10.44 2.58
N LEU A 10 10.78 -9.34 2.05
CA LEU A 10 10.15 -8.03 2.19
C LEU A 10 8.75 -8.02 1.54
N ALA A 11 8.63 -8.56 0.33
CA ALA A 11 7.37 -8.70 -0.39
C ALA A 11 6.35 -9.54 0.40
N ALA A 12 6.78 -10.63 1.02
CA ALA A 12 5.92 -11.45 1.88
C ALA A 12 5.42 -10.68 3.11
N SER A 13 6.25 -9.80 3.69
CA SER A 13 5.87 -9.00 4.87
C SER A 13 5.01 -7.77 4.56
N LYS A 14 5.09 -7.23 3.33
CA LYS A 14 4.39 -6.00 2.91
C LYS A 14 3.41 -6.31 1.78
N GLN A 15 2.35 -7.07 2.08
CA GLN A 15 1.37 -7.53 1.08
C GLN A 15 0.58 -6.41 0.39
N HIS A 16 0.55 -5.21 0.97
CA HIS A 16 -0.06 -4.02 0.38
C HIS A 16 0.85 -3.27 -0.60
N VAL A 17 2.09 -3.72 -0.77
CA VAL A 17 3.05 -3.16 -1.73
C VAL A 17 3.30 -4.18 -2.83
N ASN A 18 3.22 -3.75 -4.09
CA ASN A 18 3.51 -4.60 -5.24
C ASN A 18 5.02 -4.62 -5.51
N PHE A 19 5.62 -5.81 -5.48
CA PHE A 19 7.02 -6.04 -5.86
C PHE A 19 7.08 -6.74 -7.21
N CYS A 20 7.83 -6.16 -8.14
CA CYS A 20 8.01 -6.73 -9.48
C CYS A 20 9.50 -6.89 -9.78
N LYS A 21 9.89 -8.10 -10.22
CA LYS A 21 11.22 -8.37 -10.75
C LYS A 21 11.16 -8.29 -12.28
N VAL A 22 11.98 -7.42 -12.85
CA VAL A 22 12.07 -7.23 -14.30
C VAL A 22 13.46 -7.64 -14.78
N ASP A 23 13.50 -8.47 -15.80
CA ASP A 23 14.71 -8.77 -16.56
C ASP A 23 14.83 -7.75 -17.69
N VAL A 24 15.74 -6.78 -17.53
CA VAL A 24 15.91 -5.67 -18.48
C VAL A 24 16.53 -6.10 -19.81
N ASP A 25 17.19 -7.26 -19.87
CA ASP A 25 17.73 -7.81 -21.11
C ASP A 25 16.60 -8.33 -22.00
N ARG A 26 15.49 -8.77 -21.39
CA ARG A 26 14.29 -9.26 -22.09
C ARG A 26 13.22 -8.19 -22.29
N ALA A 27 13.20 -7.15 -21.46
CA ALA A 27 12.22 -6.07 -21.48
C ALA A 27 12.80 -4.77 -22.07
N THR A 28 13.06 -4.76 -23.38
CA THR A 28 13.71 -3.63 -24.08
C THR A 28 12.88 -2.34 -24.03
N ASP A 29 11.56 -2.45 -24.02
CA ASP A 29 10.62 -1.34 -23.84
C ASP A 29 10.74 -0.70 -22.45
N VAL A 30 10.82 -1.52 -21.39
CA VAL A 30 11.04 -1.05 -20.02
C VAL A 30 12.40 -0.38 -19.90
N MET A 31 13.46 -0.95 -20.48
CA MET A 31 14.80 -0.35 -20.47
C MET A 31 14.84 1.00 -21.20
N ARG A 32 14.08 1.17 -22.29
CA ARG A 32 13.96 2.45 -22.98
C ARG A 32 13.23 3.50 -22.14
N ALA A 33 12.15 3.12 -21.46
CA ALA A 33 11.37 4.02 -20.63
C ALA A 33 12.08 4.37 -19.30
N TYR A 34 12.78 3.39 -18.71
CA TYR A 34 13.43 3.48 -17.41
C TYR A 34 14.88 2.97 -17.52
N PRO A 35 15.82 3.78 -18.03
CA PRO A 35 17.19 3.32 -18.24
C PRO A 35 17.86 2.93 -16.93
N VAL A 36 18.44 1.73 -16.93
CA VAL A 36 19.21 1.14 -15.82
C VAL A 36 20.68 1.10 -16.19
N LYS A 37 21.55 1.72 -15.39
CA LYS A 37 23.01 1.74 -15.63
C LYS A 37 23.73 0.57 -14.95
N CYS A 38 23.23 0.17 -13.79
CA CYS A 38 23.85 -0.79 -12.89
C CYS A 38 22.79 -1.77 -12.38
N MET A 39 23.13 -3.04 -12.22
CA MET A 39 22.26 -4.00 -11.53
C MET A 39 22.82 -4.35 -10.15
N PRO A 40 21.96 -4.48 -9.11
CA PRO A 40 20.52 -4.25 -9.12
C PRO A 40 20.16 -2.75 -9.06
N THR A 41 19.05 -2.37 -9.71
CA THR A 41 18.41 -1.05 -9.58
C THR A 41 16.96 -1.23 -9.18
N PHE A 42 16.51 -0.43 -8.21
CA PHE A 42 15.15 -0.39 -7.71
C PHE A 42 14.50 0.92 -8.13
N LYS A 43 13.31 0.83 -8.73
CA LYS A 43 12.45 1.96 -9.08
C LYS A 43 11.18 1.86 -8.24
N PHE A 44 10.83 2.94 -7.55
CA PHE A 44 9.64 3.00 -6.70
C PHE A 44 8.56 3.79 -7.42
N PHE A 45 7.37 3.22 -7.52
CA PHE A 45 6.25 3.80 -8.25
C PHE A 45 5.09 4.10 -7.31
N LYS A 46 4.45 5.26 -7.47
CA LYS A 46 3.22 5.64 -6.78
C LYS A 46 2.30 6.38 -7.75
N GLY A 47 1.04 5.94 -7.85
CA GLY A 47 0.08 6.50 -8.81
C GLY A 47 0.55 6.45 -10.27
N GLY A 48 1.34 5.43 -10.64
CA GLY A 48 1.90 5.27 -11.99
C GLY A 48 3.13 6.11 -12.31
N SER A 49 3.61 6.95 -11.38
CA SER A 49 4.80 7.78 -11.55
C SER A 49 5.96 7.28 -10.68
N VAL A 50 7.20 7.45 -11.16
CA VAL A 50 8.40 7.14 -10.37
C VAL A 50 8.55 8.19 -9.27
N VAL A 51 8.56 7.75 -8.02
CA VAL A 51 8.78 8.63 -6.86
C VAL A 51 10.23 8.63 -6.40
N GLU A 52 10.93 7.50 -6.57
CA GLU A 52 12.30 7.35 -6.10
C GLU A 52 13.03 6.26 -6.90
N SER A 53 14.36 6.31 -6.91
CA SER A 53 15.21 5.28 -7.51
C SER A 53 16.45 5.04 -6.68
N PHE A 54 16.82 3.78 -6.52
CA PHE A 54 17.98 3.35 -5.74
C PHE A 54 18.81 2.34 -6.53
N GLU A 55 20.12 2.58 -6.62
CA GLU A 55 21.07 1.68 -7.29
C GLU A 55 21.94 0.99 -6.23
N GLY A 56 22.11 -0.33 -6.35
CA GLY A 56 22.96 -1.12 -5.46
C GLY A 56 22.20 -2.14 -4.60
N ALA A 57 22.97 -3.01 -3.95
CA ALA A 57 22.47 -4.17 -3.23
C ALA A 57 22.41 -3.96 -1.70
N ASP A 58 21.81 -2.85 -1.24
CA ASP A 58 21.55 -2.61 0.19
C ASP A 58 20.06 -2.70 0.53
N ILE A 59 19.70 -3.77 1.24
CA ILE A 59 18.32 -4.02 1.66
C ILE A 59 17.81 -2.97 2.65
N ASN A 60 18.66 -2.38 3.49
CA ASN A 60 18.22 -1.43 4.52
C ASN A 60 17.72 -0.14 3.88
N SER A 61 18.45 0.36 2.88
CA SER A 61 18.02 1.50 2.07
C SER A 61 16.68 1.20 1.36
N VAL A 62 16.54 0.03 0.74
CA VAL A 62 15.29 -0.36 0.08
C VAL A 62 14.13 -0.42 1.07
N MET A 63 14.29 -1.08 2.21
CA MET A 63 13.25 -1.16 3.26
C MET A 63 12.82 0.20 3.77
N ARG A 64 13.77 1.12 3.96
CA ARG A 64 13.49 2.50 4.37
C ARG A 64 12.66 3.24 3.33
N ILE A 65 13.04 3.14 2.05
CA ILE A 65 12.31 3.80 0.96
C ILE A 65 10.90 3.24 0.82
N VAL A 66 10.74 1.90 0.90
CA VAL A 66 9.40 1.26 0.90
C VAL A 66 8.56 1.80 2.06
N SER A 67 9.11 1.82 3.27
CA SER A 67 8.34 2.22 4.47
C SER A 67 7.95 3.71 4.46
N ASN A 68 8.75 4.56 3.82
CA ASN A 68 8.42 5.98 3.65
C ASN A 68 7.34 6.21 2.59
N ASN A 69 7.24 5.34 1.58
CA ASN A 69 6.37 5.55 0.42
C ASN A 69 5.14 4.64 0.40
N GLU A 70 5.09 3.60 1.24
CA GLU A 70 3.98 2.65 1.29
C GLU A 70 2.67 3.35 1.64
N VAL A 71 1.60 2.90 0.99
CA VAL A 71 0.25 3.31 1.32
C VAL A 71 -0.34 2.17 2.11
N LEU A 72 -0.50 2.36 3.43
CA LEU A 72 -1.15 1.37 4.26
C LEU A 72 -2.61 1.24 3.81
N PRO A 73 -3.10 0.01 3.61
CA PRO A 73 -4.49 -0.20 3.28
C PRO A 73 -5.34 0.33 4.44
N PRO A 74 -6.51 0.94 4.16
CA PRO A 74 -7.43 1.31 5.21
C PRO A 74 -7.72 0.08 6.09
N PRO A 75 -7.85 0.24 7.41
CA PRO A 75 -8.12 -0.86 8.31
C PRO A 75 -9.38 -1.62 7.84
N PRO A 76 -9.42 -2.96 7.99
CA PRO A 76 -10.59 -3.72 7.57
C PRO A 76 -11.81 -3.27 8.38
N ILE A 77 -12.97 -3.32 7.73
CA ILE A 77 -14.23 -2.98 8.38
C ILE A 77 -14.47 -3.98 9.54
N PRO A 78 -14.67 -3.49 10.78
CA PRO A 78 -14.93 -4.34 11.93
C PRO A 78 -16.20 -5.18 11.75
N SER A 79 -16.27 -6.31 12.46
CA SER A 79 -17.45 -7.18 12.47
C SER A 79 -18.70 -6.47 12.97
N ASP A 80 -19.86 -6.94 12.54
CA ASP A 80 -21.18 -6.42 12.88
C ASP A 80 -21.41 -6.25 14.39
N GLU A 81 -20.97 -7.23 15.21
CA GLU A 81 -21.03 -7.13 16.68
C GLU A 81 -20.24 -5.95 17.22
N VAL A 82 -19.06 -5.68 16.66
CA VAL A 82 -18.20 -4.56 17.09
C VAL A 82 -18.85 -3.25 16.68
N LEU A 83 -19.33 -3.14 15.44
CA LEU A 83 -20.01 -1.94 14.93
C LEU A 83 -21.25 -1.59 15.76
N ASN A 84 -22.04 -2.59 16.15
CA ASN A 84 -23.21 -2.41 17.00
C ASN A 84 -22.87 -1.96 18.42
N ASN A 85 -21.69 -2.29 18.93
CA ASN A 85 -21.23 -1.90 20.26
C ASN A 85 -20.49 -0.55 20.28
N MET A 86 -20.04 -0.04 19.14
CA MET A 86 -19.38 1.27 19.03
C MET A 86 -20.34 2.45 19.31
N LYS A 87 -19.77 3.54 19.84
CA LYS A 87 -20.47 4.82 19.99
C LYS A 87 -20.54 5.55 18.65
N PRO A 88 -21.53 6.44 18.40
CA PRO A 88 -21.63 7.20 17.15
C PRO A 88 -20.35 7.97 16.78
N LYS A 89 -19.65 8.51 17.79
CA LYS A 89 -18.36 9.20 17.61
C LYS A 89 -17.26 8.28 17.04
N GLU A 90 -17.24 7.01 17.45
CA GLU A 90 -16.27 6.02 16.99
C GLU A 90 -16.59 5.57 15.56
N LEU A 91 -17.88 5.42 15.23
CA LEU A 91 -18.33 5.12 13.87
C LEU A 91 -17.95 6.25 12.90
N LEU A 92 -18.15 7.52 13.29
CA LEU A 92 -17.73 8.68 12.48
C LEU A 92 -16.20 8.74 12.32
N ALA A 93 -15.45 8.42 13.36
CA ALA A 93 -13.98 8.35 13.29
C ALA A 93 -13.54 7.25 12.31
N LEU A 94 -14.19 6.08 12.36
CA LEU A 94 -13.93 4.97 11.45
C LEU A 94 -14.28 5.35 10.01
N MET A 95 -15.43 5.97 9.76
CA MET A 95 -15.80 6.46 8.43
C MET A 95 -14.76 7.43 7.86
N ARG A 96 -14.24 8.34 8.69
CA ARG A 96 -13.15 9.25 8.27
C ARG A 96 -11.86 8.49 7.92
N GLN A 97 -11.51 7.46 8.69
CA GLN A 97 -10.33 6.63 8.44
C GLN A 97 -10.48 5.78 7.17
N LEU A 98 -11.70 5.30 6.88
CA LEU A 98 -12.02 4.52 5.69
C LEU A 98 -12.35 5.38 4.47
N HIS A 99 -12.24 6.70 4.57
CA HIS A 99 -12.65 7.66 3.53
C HIS A 99 -14.10 7.50 3.06
N ILE A 100 -15.01 7.07 3.96
CA ILE A 100 -16.45 6.94 3.72
C ILE A 100 -17.15 8.26 4.04
N SER A 101 -17.98 8.74 3.10
CA SER A 101 -18.78 9.96 3.32
C SER A 101 -19.88 9.73 4.36
N ALA A 102 -19.92 10.60 5.37
CA ALA A 102 -20.95 10.62 6.41
C ALA A 102 -21.97 11.76 6.23
N VAL A 103 -21.98 12.43 5.07
CA VAL A 103 -22.83 13.60 4.84
C VAL A 103 -24.31 13.19 4.88
N GLY A 104 -25.06 13.75 5.82
CA GLY A 104 -26.49 13.51 5.99
C GLY A 104 -26.86 12.30 6.87
N LEU A 105 -25.88 11.62 7.47
CA LEU A 105 -26.12 10.51 8.40
C LEU A 105 -26.03 11.01 9.84
N PHE A 106 -27.09 10.83 10.62
CA PHE A 106 -27.18 11.31 12.00
C PHE A 106 -27.46 10.17 12.99
N GLU A 107 -28.07 9.09 12.51
CA GLU A 107 -28.47 7.96 13.33
C GLU A 107 -27.38 6.86 13.36
N LYS A 108 -27.18 6.26 14.53
CA LYS A 108 -26.26 5.11 14.70
C LYS A 108 -26.51 3.97 13.69
N PRO A 109 -27.74 3.49 13.46
CA PRO A 109 -27.99 2.41 12.48
C PRO A 109 -27.60 2.81 11.05
N GLU A 110 -27.84 4.06 10.65
CA GLU A 110 -27.48 4.56 9.31
C GLU A 110 -25.97 4.56 9.08
N LEU A 111 -25.19 4.99 10.10
CA LEU A 111 -23.73 4.95 10.06
C LEU A 111 -23.22 3.51 9.90
N ILE A 112 -23.81 2.56 10.62
CA ILE A 112 -23.43 1.15 10.57
C ILE A 112 -23.74 0.56 9.20
N GLU A 113 -24.95 0.79 8.65
CA GLU A 113 -25.31 0.30 7.31
C GLU A 113 -24.39 0.88 6.24
N GLN A 114 -24.06 2.17 6.33
CA GLN A 114 -23.16 2.80 5.38
C GLN A 114 -21.76 2.20 5.46
N ILE A 115 -21.23 1.96 6.65
CA ILE A 115 -19.93 1.30 6.82
C ILE A 115 -19.99 -0.12 6.21
N LYS A 116 -21.04 -0.89 6.46
CA LYS A 116 -21.20 -2.25 5.93
C LYS A 116 -21.18 -2.33 4.40
N LYS A 117 -21.65 -1.29 3.69
CA LYS A 117 -21.64 -1.24 2.21
C LYS A 117 -20.23 -1.20 1.60
N PHE A 118 -19.21 -0.82 2.37
CA PHE A 118 -17.82 -0.70 1.91
C PHE A 118 -16.96 -1.91 2.30
N ARG A 119 -17.58 -2.99 2.77
CA ARG A 119 -16.91 -4.26 3.09
C ARG A 119 -16.51 -4.99 1.80
#